data_AF-A0A0G4EYJ4-F1
#
_entry.id   AF-A0A0G4EYJ4-F1
#
_cell.length_a   1.000
_cell.length_b   1.000
_cell.length_c   1.000
_cell.angle_alpha   90.00
_cell.angle_beta   90.00
_cell.angle_gamma   90.00
#
_symmetry.space_group_name_H-M   'P 1'
#
loop_
_entity.id
_entity.type
_entity.pdbx_description
1 polymer ?
#
loop_
_entity_poly.entity_id
_entity_poly.type
_entity_poly.pdbx_seq_one_letter_code
_entity_poly.pdbx_strand_id
1 'polypeptide(L)'
;MQQQHQQQHHQQQHPFSYIFVGRRTYWLLSVEDVVRLRATCTWLKDLFGAAQLRDRLGHSLGSQAGLRRAVNGQQVQLLRFDDDQFGTHDLLAAVCVVEEGPWDEIGEVIELAGQCGNCDLPVILTSDDINTHTNKTTYVSAPRVLAQLKMVGLHIHFSDGSCLQLFQQNDGELRAIKDEPGFRLEVDPPLPAGHLYQQHRLEHDLPVASRVVYVGGGVGGWAALFEATFASVSSFAKEMILDHFQQSHPTNNTQIRLNRDVGDDPLDGLLLQSPHTPVAGCTMTMSMGDGDMRWLVLTDNRHLFLAWISI
;
A
#
# COMPACT_ATOMS: atom_id res chain seq x y z
N MET A 1 -0.12 9.44 -71.26
CA MET A 1 0.92 9.59 -70.23
C MET A 1 0.48 10.66 -69.24
N GLN A 2 -0.03 10.26 -68.08
CA GLN A 2 -0.33 11.14 -66.94
C GLN A 2 0.21 10.45 -65.69
N GLN A 3 1.31 10.96 -65.15
CA GLN A 3 1.84 10.54 -63.86
C GLN A 3 1.19 11.40 -62.77
N GLN A 4 0.33 10.76 -61.97
CA GLN A 4 -0.15 11.31 -60.70
C GLN A 4 1.02 11.37 -59.71
N HIS A 5 1.33 12.57 -59.24
CA HIS A 5 2.18 12.79 -58.08
C HIS A 5 1.46 12.30 -56.82
N GLN A 6 1.95 11.21 -56.23
CA GLN A 6 1.65 10.86 -54.84
C GLN A 6 2.45 11.81 -53.93
N GLN A 7 1.77 12.83 -53.39
CA GLN A 7 2.27 13.56 -52.23
C GLN A 7 2.17 12.65 -51.00
N GLN A 8 3.29 12.02 -50.64
CA GLN A 8 3.47 11.44 -49.32
C GLN A 8 3.49 12.57 -48.29
N HIS A 9 2.43 12.70 -47.50
CA HIS A 9 2.42 13.44 -46.25
C HIS A 9 3.48 12.86 -45.30
N HIS A 10 4.71 13.38 -45.37
CA HIS A 10 5.68 13.23 -44.30
C HIS A 10 5.18 14.08 -43.13
N GLN A 11 4.51 13.45 -42.16
CA GLN A 11 4.45 14.00 -40.81
C GLN A 11 5.89 14.29 -40.38
N GLN A 12 6.23 15.56 -40.19
CA GLN A 12 7.52 15.98 -39.68
C GLN A 12 7.75 15.31 -38.33
N GLN A 13 8.52 14.23 -38.31
CA GLN A 13 8.99 13.62 -37.07
C GLN A 13 10.02 14.58 -36.46
N HIS A 14 9.77 15.01 -35.23
CA HIS A 14 10.64 15.94 -34.53
C HIS A 14 12.04 15.34 -34.35
N PRO A 15 13.13 16.14 -34.40
CA PRO A 15 14.49 15.65 -34.29
C PRO A 15 14.81 14.93 -32.97
N PHE A 16 13.92 14.92 -31.98
CA PHE A 16 14.12 14.17 -30.74
C PHE A 16 13.30 12.88 -30.66
N SER A 17 12.34 12.66 -31.57
CA SER A 17 11.49 11.47 -31.51
C SER A 17 12.31 10.20 -31.66
N TYR A 18 13.39 10.21 -32.47
CA TYR A 18 14.26 9.05 -32.66
C TYR A 18 14.97 8.57 -31.38
N ILE A 19 15.22 9.44 -30.40
CA ILE A 19 15.78 9.05 -29.10
C ILE A 19 14.79 8.15 -28.35
N PHE A 20 13.50 8.42 -28.54
CA PHE A 20 12.39 7.68 -27.96
C PHE A 20 11.79 6.65 -28.93
N VAL A 21 12.40 6.43 -30.11
CA VAL A 21 11.99 5.36 -31.03
C VAL A 21 12.55 4.04 -30.52
N GLY A 22 11.67 3.26 -29.89
CA GLY A 22 11.95 1.91 -29.39
C GLY A 22 11.30 1.68 -28.03
N ARG A 23 10.80 0.46 -27.77
CA ARG A 23 10.10 0.08 -26.52
C ARG A 23 10.94 0.22 -25.24
N ARG A 24 12.19 0.67 -25.31
CA ARG A 24 13.14 0.65 -24.18
C ARG A 24 13.65 2.03 -23.76
N THR A 25 13.44 3.09 -24.54
CA THR A 25 14.02 4.40 -24.24
C THR A 25 13.08 5.33 -23.45
N TYR A 26 11.78 5.02 -23.39
CA TYR A 26 10.80 5.76 -22.54
C TYR A 26 11.03 5.60 -21.04
N TRP A 27 11.80 4.57 -20.63
CA TRP A 27 12.15 4.26 -19.23
C TRP A 27 13.41 4.97 -18.75
N LEU A 28 14.17 5.60 -19.64
CA LEU A 28 15.44 6.22 -19.30
C LEU A 28 15.27 7.51 -18.50
N LEU A 29 14.10 8.16 -18.63
CA LEU A 29 13.78 9.37 -17.89
C LEU A 29 13.07 9.01 -16.58
N SER A 30 13.56 9.59 -15.49
CA SER A 30 12.85 9.55 -14.22
C SER A 30 11.44 10.12 -14.37
N VAL A 31 10.51 9.71 -13.50
CA VAL A 31 9.15 10.26 -13.53
C VAL A 31 9.16 11.77 -13.24
N GLU A 32 10.12 12.25 -12.45
CA GLU A 32 10.32 13.67 -12.19
C GLU A 32 10.71 14.43 -13.47
N ASP A 33 11.64 13.90 -14.27
CA ASP A 33 12.03 14.48 -15.54
C ASP A 33 10.85 14.50 -16.52
N VAL A 34 10.07 13.42 -16.60
CA VAL A 34 8.88 13.39 -17.45
C VAL A 34 7.87 14.47 -17.04
N VAL A 35 7.58 14.62 -15.74
CA VAL A 35 6.68 15.65 -15.25
C VAL A 35 7.21 17.05 -15.59
N ARG A 36 8.49 17.33 -15.35
CA ARG A 36 9.14 18.63 -15.66
C ARG A 36 9.13 18.94 -17.15
N LEU A 37 9.47 17.98 -18.00
CA LEU A 37 9.49 18.15 -19.45
C LEU A 37 8.10 18.40 -20.02
N ARG A 38 7.08 17.70 -19.52
CA ARG A 38 5.67 17.93 -19.90
C ARG A 38 5.16 19.31 -19.50
N ALA A 39 5.61 19.84 -18.35
CA ALA A 39 5.23 21.16 -17.88
C ALA A 39 5.89 22.30 -18.67
N THR A 40 7.12 22.09 -19.13
CA THR A 40 7.95 23.12 -19.77
C THR A 40 7.80 23.17 -21.29
N CYS A 41 7.46 22.05 -21.94
CA CYS A 41 7.47 21.93 -23.40
C CYS A 41 6.20 21.25 -23.95
N THR A 42 5.44 21.99 -24.77
CA THR A 42 4.20 21.50 -25.39
C THR A 42 4.42 20.32 -26.32
N TRP A 43 5.52 20.28 -27.08
CA TRP A 43 5.80 19.10 -27.93
C TRP A 43 6.07 17.86 -27.08
N LEU A 44 6.82 17.98 -25.97
CA LEU A 44 7.14 16.84 -25.10
C LEU A 44 5.91 16.34 -24.34
N LYS A 45 4.93 17.22 -24.12
CA LYS A 45 3.60 16.82 -23.64
C LYS A 45 2.93 15.82 -24.57
N ASP A 46 3.09 15.95 -25.89
CA ASP A 46 2.52 15.01 -26.86
C ASP A 46 3.34 13.71 -26.96
N LEU A 47 4.65 13.78 -26.71
CA LEU A 47 5.53 12.61 -26.68
C LEU A 47 5.16 11.63 -25.55
N PHE A 48 4.80 12.15 -24.36
CA PHE A 48 4.33 11.35 -23.23
C PHE A 48 2.79 11.28 -23.20
N GLY A 49 2.16 11.03 -24.36
CA GLY A 49 0.72 10.90 -24.49
C GLY A 49 0.14 9.69 -23.75
N ALA A 50 -1.18 9.52 -23.80
CA ALA A 50 -1.89 8.47 -23.07
C ALA A 50 -1.36 7.05 -23.38
N ALA A 51 -1.07 6.74 -24.65
CA ALA A 51 -0.56 5.42 -25.03
C ALA A 51 0.81 5.11 -24.40
N GLN A 52 1.72 6.09 -24.38
CA GLN A 52 3.05 5.95 -23.79
C GLN A 52 2.97 5.86 -22.26
N LEU A 53 2.06 6.60 -21.63
CA LEU A 53 1.87 6.52 -20.19
C LEU A 53 1.21 5.20 -19.75
N ARG A 54 0.29 4.63 -20.55
CA ARG A 54 -0.26 3.28 -20.28
C ARG A 54 0.79 2.19 -20.40
N ASP A 55 1.57 2.22 -21.48
CA ASP A 55 2.72 1.31 -21.61
C ASP A 55 3.64 1.48 -20.39
N ARG A 56 3.89 2.73 -19.98
CA ARG A 56 4.67 3.06 -18.78
C ARG A 56 4.14 2.45 -17.51
N LEU A 57 2.88 2.69 -17.22
CA LEU A 57 2.20 2.16 -16.06
C LEU A 57 2.25 0.62 -16.02
N GLY A 58 1.96 -0.04 -17.14
CA GLY A 58 1.99 -1.51 -17.23
C GLY A 58 3.37 -2.10 -16.94
N HIS A 59 4.43 -1.49 -17.47
CA HIS A 59 5.80 -1.90 -17.16
C HIS A 59 6.17 -1.64 -15.69
N SER A 60 5.86 -0.46 -15.16
CA SER A 60 6.22 -0.09 -13.77
C SER A 60 5.50 -1.00 -12.77
N LEU A 61 4.20 -1.23 -12.95
CA LEU A 61 3.44 -2.25 -12.19
C LEU A 61 4.05 -3.65 -12.34
N GLY A 62 4.48 -3.99 -13.55
CA GLY A 62 5.16 -5.23 -13.86
C GLY A 62 6.59 -5.32 -13.31
N SER A 63 7.13 -4.29 -12.69
CA SER A 63 8.45 -4.34 -12.07
C SER A 63 8.38 -4.38 -10.53
N GLN A 64 7.23 -4.03 -9.95
CA GLN A 64 7.00 -4.02 -8.51
C GLN A 64 6.89 -5.44 -7.96
N ALA A 65 7.93 -5.91 -7.26
CA ALA A 65 7.94 -7.22 -6.60
C ALA A 65 6.83 -7.31 -5.53
N GLY A 66 6.64 -6.24 -4.74
CA GLY A 66 5.59 -6.14 -3.73
C GLY A 66 4.16 -6.38 -4.24
N LEU A 67 3.88 -6.09 -5.51
CA LEU A 67 2.54 -6.23 -6.11
C LEU A 67 2.33 -7.57 -6.83
N ARG A 68 3.29 -8.49 -6.74
CA ARG A 68 3.26 -9.78 -7.42
C ARG A 68 3.37 -10.90 -6.39
N ARG A 69 2.46 -11.87 -6.47
CA ARG A 69 2.45 -13.05 -5.60
C ARG A 69 2.25 -14.32 -6.40
N ALA A 70 2.79 -15.41 -5.90
CA ALA A 70 2.63 -16.73 -6.51
C ALA A 70 1.57 -17.53 -5.74
N VAL A 71 0.33 -17.48 -6.23
CA VAL A 71 -0.81 -18.24 -5.70
C VAL A 71 -0.89 -19.55 -6.48
N ASN A 72 -0.76 -20.70 -5.81
CA ASN A 72 -0.84 -22.04 -6.45
C ASN A 72 0.08 -22.22 -7.68
N GLY A 73 1.26 -21.59 -7.67
CA GLY A 73 2.22 -21.64 -8.78
C GLY A 73 1.90 -20.68 -9.94
N GLN A 74 0.79 -19.93 -9.87
CA GLN A 74 0.44 -18.89 -10.83
C GLN A 74 0.75 -17.51 -10.25
N GLN A 75 1.35 -16.64 -11.07
CA GLN A 75 1.61 -15.26 -10.67
C GLN A 75 0.31 -14.46 -10.73
N VAL A 76 -0.12 -13.96 -9.58
CA VAL A 76 -1.25 -13.05 -9.41
C VAL A 76 -0.71 -11.66 -9.16
N GLN A 77 -1.30 -10.68 -9.84
CA GLN A 77 -1.05 -9.27 -9.59
C GLN A 77 -2.04 -8.79 -8.54
N LEU A 78 -1.56 -8.12 -7.50
CA LEU A 78 -2.40 -7.67 -6.38
C LEU A 78 -3.13 -6.36 -6.69
N LEU A 79 -2.58 -5.54 -7.59
CA LEU A 79 -3.05 -4.20 -7.88
C LEU A 79 -3.10 -3.95 -9.39
N ARG A 80 -4.20 -3.36 -9.85
CA ARG A 80 -4.40 -2.86 -11.21
C ARG A 80 -5.00 -1.46 -11.17
N PHE A 81 -4.91 -0.78 -12.30
CA PHE A 81 -5.59 0.49 -12.54
C PHE A 81 -6.64 0.27 -13.65
N ASP A 82 -7.77 0.95 -13.55
CA ASP A 82 -8.77 1.04 -14.63
C ASP A 82 -8.31 2.06 -15.70
N ASP A 83 -7.13 1.79 -16.27
CA ASP A 83 -6.39 2.74 -17.09
C ASP A 83 -6.99 2.95 -18.50
N ASP A 84 -7.92 2.09 -18.89
CA ASP A 84 -8.75 2.26 -20.10
C ASP A 84 -9.59 3.54 -20.03
N GLN A 85 -10.09 3.90 -18.85
CA GLN A 85 -10.89 5.11 -18.62
C GLN A 85 -10.03 6.36 -18.36
N PHE A 86 -8.74 6.19 -18.09
CA PHE A 86 -7.90 7.30 -17.65
C PHE A 86 -7.59 8.28 -18.77
N GLY A 87 -7.75 9.57 -18.44
CA GLY A 87 -7.16 10.64 -19.21
C GLY A 87 -5.63 10.67 -19.05
N THR A 88 -4.96 11.48 -19.88
CA THR A 88 -3.49 11.64 -19.80
C THR A 88 -3.02 12.16 -18.43
N HIS A 89 -3.86 12.95 -17.76
CA HIS A 89 -3.57 13.43 -16.41
C HIS A 89 -3.54 12.28 -15.40
N ASP A 90 -4.60 11.47 -15.36
CA ASP A 90 -4.74 10.36 -14.41
C ASP A 90 -3.69 9.28 -14.67
N LEU A 91 -3.36 9.00 -15.93
CA LEU A 91 -2.26 8.11 -16.30
C LEU A 91 -0.91 8.61 -15.76
N LEU A 92 -0.64 9.92 -15.87
CA LEU A 92 0.60 10.48 -15.34
C LEU A 92 0.64 10.39 -13.81
N ALA A 93 -0.50 10.63 -13.15
CA ALA A 93 -0.62 10.49 -11.70
C ALA A 93 -0.42 9.04 -11.26
N ALA A 94 -1.05 8.07 -11.92
CA ALA A 94 -0.85 6.64 -11.68
C ALA A 94 0.62 6.22 -11.84
N VAL A 95 1.29 6.68 -12.90
CA VAL A 95 2.73 6.43 -13.09
C VAL A 95 3.56 7.02 -11.94
N CYS A 96 3.25 8.26 -11.51
CA CYS A 96 3.93 8.87 -10.36
C CYS A 96 3.74 8.03 -9.09
N VAL A 97 2.51 7.62 -8.80
CA VAL A 97 2.15 6.81 -7.63
C VAL A 97 2.87 5.45 -7.61
N VAL A 98 2.95 4.78 -8.77
CA VAL A 98 3.61 3.47 -8.88
C VAL A 98 5.14 3.59 -8.82
N GLU A 99 5.71 4.69 -9.30
CA GLU A 99 7.17 4.89 -9.37
C GLU A 99 7.76 5.66 -8.19
N GLU A 100 6.94 6.26 -7.32
CA GLU A 100 7.43 7.01 -6.14
C GLU A 100 8.20 6.12 -5.14
N GLY A 101 7.93 4.82 -5.13
CA GLY A 101 8.68 3.87 -4.32
C GLY A 101 8.15 2.44 -4.39
N PRO A 102 8.74 1.54 -3.58
CA PRO A 102 8.27 0.17 -3.49
C PRO A 102 6.86 0.09 -2.90
N TRP A 103 6.18 -0.98 -3.25
CA TRP A 103 4.82 -1.32 -2.79
C TRP A 103 4.82 -2.54 -1.87
N ASP A 104 5.97 -2.90 -1.28
CA ASP A 104 6.11 -4.14 -0.52
C ASP A 104 5.17 -4.17 0.70
N GLU A 105 5.14 -3.08 1.48
CA GLU A 105 4.34 -3.00 2.71
C GLU A 105 2.82 -3.06 2.42
N ILE A 106 2.36 -2.33 1.41
CA ILE A 106 0.95 -2.31 1.02
C ILE A 106 0.56 -3.55 0.23
N GLY A 107 1.49 -4.14 -0.52
CA GLY A 107 1.30 -5.45 -1.13
C GLY A 107 0.99 -6.51 -0.10
N GLU A 108 1.69 -6.51 1.04
CA GLU A 108 1.36 -7.40 2.16
C GLU A 108 -0.03 -7.11 2.77
N VAL A 109 -0.41 -5.84 2.92
CA VAL A 109 -1.75 -5.46 3.41
C VAL A 109 -2.84 -6.00 2.47
N ILE A 110 -2.70 -5.79 1.16
CA ILE A 110 -3.66 -6.27 0.15
C ILE A 110 -3.74 -7.80 0.14
N GLU A 111 -2.59 -8.47 0.20
CA GLU A 111 -2.54 -9.93 0.25
C GLU A 111 -3.23 -10.48 1.49
N LEU A 112 -2.99 -9.90 2.67
CA LEU A 112 -3.65 -10.32 3.90
C LEU A 112 -5.16 -10.09 3.83
N ALA A 113 -5.59 -8.93 3.34
CA ALA A 113 -7.01 -8.62 3.16
C ALA A 113 -7.68 -9.64 2.22
N GLY A 114 -7.03 -10.02 1.13
CA GLY A 114 -7.53 -11.07 0.23
C GLY A 114 -7.61 -12.44 0.91
N GLN A 115 -6.61 -12.82 1.71
CA GLN A 115 -6.63 -14.08 2.48
C GLN A 115 -7.76 -14.13 3.52
N CYS A 116 -8.05 -12.99 4.16
CA CYS A 116 -9.13 -12.86 5.13
C CYS A 116 -10.53 -12.71 4.48
N GLY A 117 -10.62 -12.63 3.15
CA GLY A 117 -11.87 -12.42 2.43
C GLY A 117 -12.42 -10.99 2.53
N ASN A 118 -11.58 -10.03 2.94
CA ASN A 118 -11.91 -8.61 3.05
C ASN A 118 -11.65 -7.82 1.77
N CYS A 119 -11.01 -8.42 0.76
CA CYS A 119 -10.61 -7.71 -0.45
C CYS A 119 -10.67 -8.61 -1.68
N ASP A 120 -11.30 -8.13 -2.74
CA ASP A 120 -11.30 -8.79 -4.04
C ASP A 120 -9.99 -8.49 -4.77
N LEU A 121 -9.30 -9.54 -5.22
CA LEU A 121 -8.03 -9.42 -5.94
C LEU A 121 -8.20 -9.64 -7.45
N PRO A 122 -7.53 -8.84 -8.30
CA PRO A 122 -6.72 -7.67 -7.98
C PRO A 122 -7.57 -6.48 -7.49
N VAL A 123 -7.00 -5.64 -6.61
CA VAL A 123 -7.56 -4.31 -6.32
C VAL A 123 -7.49 -3.46 -7.59
N ILE A 124 -8.62 -2.86 -7.99
CA ILE A 124 -8.71 -2.03 -9.19
C ILE A 124 -8.85 -0.57 -8.76
N LEU A 125 -7.80 0.22 -8.98
CA LEU A 125 -7.79 1.65 -8.70
C LEU A 125 -8.36 2.45 -9.88
N THR A 126 -9.27 3.36 -9.56
CA THR A 126 -9.94 4.28 -10.49
C THR A 126 -9.29 5.67 -10.44
N SER A 127 -9.76 6.58 -11.31
CA SER A 127 -9.34 7.99 -11.26
C SER A 127 -9.69 8.63 -9.90
N ASP A 128 -10.82 8.25 -9.30
CA ASP A 128 -11.24 8.81 -8.01
C ASP A 128 -10.28 8.39 -6.88
N ASP A 129 -9.80 7.15 -6.90
CA ASP A 129 -8.82 6.65 -5.93
C ASP A 129 -7.50 7.42 -6.03
N ILE A 130 -7.00 7.65 -7.25
CA ILE A 130 -5.76 8.41 -7.46
C ILE A 130 -5.93 9.86 -7.01
N ASN A 131 -7.10 10.45 -7.30
CA ASN A 131 -7.39 11.85 -7.01
C ASN A 131 -7.80 12.10 -5.55
N THR A 132 -7.71 11.09 -4.67
CA THR A 132 -7.77 11.26 -3.19
C THR A 132 -6.68 12.21 -2.66
N HIS A 133 -5.63 12.45 -3.45
CA HIS A 133 -4.65 13.50 -3.23
C HIS A 133 -4.89 14.62 -4.26
N THR A 134 -5.12 15.84 -3.78
CA THR A 134 -5.47 17.00 -4.62
C THR A 134 -4.42 17.33 -5.69
N ASN A 135 -3.15 16.94 -5.47
CA ASN A 135 -2.07 17.03 -6.45
C ASN A 135 -0.87 16.13 -6.05
N LYS A 136 0.11 16.00 -6.95
CA LYS A 136 1.34 15.23 -6.72
C LYS A 136 2.11 15.70 -5.48
N THR A 137 2.17 17.00 -5.21
CA THR A 137 2.87 17.54 -4.03
C THR A 137 2.23 17.01 -2.75
N THR A 138 0.90 16.94 -2.68
CA THR A 138 0.18 16.36 -1.54
C THR A 138 0.51 14.87 -1.37
N TYR A 139 0.59 14.13 -2.46
CA TYR A 139 0.99 12.71 -2.43
C TYR A 139 2.42 12.51 -1.89
N VAL A 140 3.39 13.23 -2.46
CA VAL A 140 4.81 13.12 -2.09
C VAL A 140 5.10 13.70 -0.69
N SER A 141 4.24 14.62 -0.21
CA SER A 141 4.38 15.19 1.14
C SER A 141 3.97 14.24 2.26
N ALA A 142 3.15 13.22 1.95
CA ALA A 142 2.75 12.22 2.92
C ALA A 142 3.76 11.07 2.93
N PRO A 143 3.96 10.38 4.07
CA PRO A 143 4.69 9.12 4.09
C PRO A 143 4.11 8.16 3.06
N ARG A 144 4.97 7.57 2.22
CA ARG A 144 4.56 6.78 1.05
C ARG A 144 3.50 5.73 1.37
N VAL A 145 3.70 4.95 2.43
CA VAL A 145 2.78 3.86 2.81
C VAL A 145 1.42 4.41 3.24
N LEU A 146 1.38 5.57 3.90
CA LEU A 146 0.13 6.25 4.24
C LEU A 146 -0.62 6.69 2.99
N ALA A 147 0.09 7.29 2.03
CA ALA A 147 -0.50 7.74 0.78
C ALA A 147 -1.04 6.56 -0.05
N GLN A 148 -0.29 5.45 -0.13
CA GLN A 148 -0.72 4.22 -0.76
C GLN A 148 -1.94 3.60 -0.04
N LEU A 149 -1.93 3.53 1.30
CA LEU A 149 -3.06 3.03 2.09
C LEU A 149 -4.34 3.84 1.88
N LYS A 150 -4.22 5.17 1.75
CA LYS A 150 -5.38 6.03 1.48
C LYS A 150 -6.08 5.67 0.17
N MET A 151 -5.34 5.21 -0.84
CA MET A 151 -5.90 4.77 -2.13
C MET A 151 -6.47 3.35 -2.05
N VAL A 152 -5.76 2.41 -1.43
CA VAL A 152 -6.17 0.99 -1.45
C VAL A 152 -7.15 0.62 -0.33
N GLY A 153 -7.13 1.35 0.78
CA GLY A 153 -7.88 1.01 1.99
C GLY A 153 -9.40 1.05 1.79
N LEU A 154 -9.89 1.85 0.84
CA LEU A 154 -11.31 1.90 0.46
C LEU A 154 -11.80 0.60 -0.20
N HIS A 155 -10.87 -0.20 -0.75
CA HIS A 155 -11.13 -1.51 -1.39
C HIS A 155 -10.98 -2.69 -0.42
N ILE A 156 -10.68 -2.41 0.85
CA ILE A 156 -10.63 -3.41 1.93
C ILE A 156 -11.91 -3.27 2.73
N HIS A 157 -12.85 -4.18 2.49
CA HIS A 157 -14.20 -4.18 3.04
C HIS A 157 -14.33 -5.09 4.27
N PHE A 158 -15.03 -4.60 5.28
CA PHE A 158 -15.37 -5.35 6.48
C PHE A 158 -16.84 -5.78 6.44
N SER A 159 -17.16 -6.84 7.18
CA SER A 159 -18.51 -7.44 7.17
C SER A 159 -19.61 -6.53 7.73
N ASP A 160 -19.25 -5.46 8.46
CA ASP A 160 -20.17 -4.46 8.99
C ASP A 160 -20.48 -3.33 7.99
N GLY A 161 -19.96 -3.44 6.75
CA GLY A 161 -20.15 -2.47 5.67
C GLY A 161 -19.17 -1.31 5.69
N SER A 162 -18.24 -1.26 6.65
CA SER A 162 -17.14 -0.29 6.66
C SER A 162 -15.98 -0.73 5.76
N CYS A 163 -15.03 0.18 5.52
CA CYS A 163 -13.77 -0.11 4.84
C CYS A 163 -12.57 0.36 5.67
N LEU A 164 -11.35 -0.06 5.33
CA LEU A 164 -10.12 0.50 5.89
C LEU A 164 -9.80 1.90 5.31
N GLN A 165 -10.81 2.76 5.22
CA GLN A 165 -10.71 4.08 4.63
C GLN A 165 -10.02 5.06 5.59
N LEU A 166 -9.20 5.97 5.02
CA LEU A 166 -8.60 7.07 5.76
C LEU A 166 -9.28 8.40 5.42
N PHE A 167 -9.71 9.13 6.44
CA PHE A 167 -10.38 10.42 6.34
C PHE A 167 -9.45 11.52 6.85
N GLN A 168 -9.12 12.46 5.98
CA GLN A 168 -8.29 13.62 6.34
C GLN A 168 -9.18 14.83 6.56
N GLN A 169 -9.10 15.40 7.76
CA GLN A 169 -9.84 16.60 8.16
C GLN A 169 -9.10 17.86 7.74
N ASN A 170 -9.83 18.99 7.71
CA ASN A 170 -9.27 20.29 7.30
C ASN A 170 -8.17 20.82 8.24
N ASP A 171 -8.15 20.37 9.50
CA ASP A 171 -7.14 20.72 10.50
C ASP A 171 -5.91 19.80 10.46
N GLY A 172 -5.88 18.85 9.53
CA GLY A 172 -4.82 17.85 9.41
C GLY A 172 -5.03 16.62 10.29
N GLU A 173 -6.10 16.54 11.09
CA GLU A 173 -6.47 15.33 11.81
C GLU A 173 -6.76 14.20 10.81
N LEU A 174 -6.23 13.01 11.08
CA LEU A 174 -6.50 11.81 10.31
C LEU A 174 -7.39 10.88 11.12
N ARG A 175 -8.37 10.25 10.47
CA ARG A 175 -9.24 9.23 11.06
C ARG A 175 -9.24 8.00 10.18
N ALA A 176 -9.42 6.82 10.77
CA ALA A 176 -9.44 5.55 10.06
C ALA A 176 -10.78 4.82 10.26
N ILE A 177 -11.27 4.14 9.24
CA ILE A 177 -12.49 3.31 9.23
C ILE A 177 -13.79 4.11 9.31
N LYS A 178 -13.94 5.00 10.29
CA LYS A 178 -15.09 5.92 10.41
C LYS A 178 -14.62 7.36 10.53
N ASP A 179 -15.37 8.27 9.93
CA ASP A 179 -15.15 9.71 10.10
C ASP A 179 -15.78 10.21 11.40
N GLU A 180 -15.24 9.75 12.54
CA GLU A 180 -15.70 10.11 13.87
C GLU A 180 -14.50 10.41 14.79
N PRO A 181 -14.62 11.34 15.76
CA PRO A 181 -13.49 11.70 16.64
C PRO A 181 -12.86 10.53 17.41
N GLY A 182 -13.62 9.48 17.70
CA GLY A 182 -13.09 8.28 18.37
C GLY A 182 -12.13 7.46 17.50
N PHE A 183 -12.11 7.70 16.19
CA PHE A 183 -11.38 6.94 15.18
C PHE A 183 -10.12 7.64 14.69
N ARG A 184 -9.64 8.60 15.48
CA ARG A 184 -8.41 9.34 15.20
C ARG A 184 -7.22 8.39 15.06
N LEU A 185 -6.42 8.66 14.04
CA LEU A 185 -5.17 8.00 13.71
C LEU A 185 -4.04 9.03 13.84
N GLU A 186 -3.18 8.86 14.84
CA GLU A 186 -2.02 9.73 15.02
C GLU A 186 -0.82 9.12 14.32
N VAL A 187 -0.34 9.76 13.25
CA VAL A 187 0.85 9.34 12.51
C VAL A 187 2.06 10.00 13.12
N ASP A 188 3.10 9.20 13.37
CA ASP A 188 4.34 9.61 14.04
C ASP A 188 4.11 10.22 15.43
N PRO A 189 3.41 9.51 16.33
CA PRO A 189 3.15 10.02 17.68
C PRO A 189 4.46 10.24 18.44
N PRO A 190 4.50 11.15 19.42
CA PRO A 190 5.66 11.34 20.27
C PRO A 190 5.87 10.10 21.15
N LEU A 191 6.94 9.35 20.89
CA LEU A 191 7.29 8.15 21.66
C LEU A 191 8.35 8.46 22.73
N PRO A 192 8.35 7.74 23.88
CA PRO A 192 9.39 7.88 24.90
C PRO A 192 10.80 7.67 24.35
N ALA A 193 11.79 8.31 24.99
CA ALA A 193 13.19 8.09 24.63
C ALA A 193 13.57 6.62 24.81
N GLY A 194 14.21 6.05 23.78
CA GLY A 194 14.57 4.63 23.77
C GLY A 194 13.43 3.68 23.40
N HIS A 195 12.25 4.17 23.04
CA HIS A 195 11.16 3.32 22.55
C HIS A 195 11.56 2.55 21.29
N LEU A 196 11.24 1.25 21.21
CA LEU A 196 11.68 0.36 20.13
C LEU A 196 11.30 0.89 18.74
N TYR A 197 10.05 1.33 18.57
CA TYR A 197 9.59 1.87 17.27
C TYR A 197 10.26 3.19 16.90
N GLN A 198 10.73 3.97 17.88
CA GLN A 198 11.52 5.16 17.60
C GLN A 198 12.92 4.79 17.11
N GLN A 199 13.52 3.73 17.67
CA GLN A 199 14.84 3.25 17.27
C GLN A 199 14.85 2.66 15.85
N HIS A 200 13.74 2.07 15.43
CA HIS A 200 13.60 1.39 14.14
C HIS A 200 12.66 2.09 13.15
N ARG A 201 12.34 3.36 13.40
CA ARG A 201 11.45 4.20 12.59
C ARG A 201 11.87 4.21 11.11
N LEU A 202 10.91 3.93 10.22
CA LEU A 202 11.07 4.06 8.77
C LEU A 202 10.42 5.35 8.28
N GLU A 203 11.15 6.19 7.53
CA GLU A 203 10.64 7.49 7.04
C GLU A 203 9.36 7.37 6.20
N HIS A 204 9.21 6.26 5.46
CA HIS A 204 8.10 6.03 4.54
C HIS A 204 6.94 5.22 5.13
N ASP A 205 7.13 4.58 6.27
CA ASP A 205 6.16 3.73 6.99
C ASP A 205 6.23 4.02 8.50
N LEU A 206 5.78 5.22 8.86
CA LEU A 206 5.94 5.78 10.21
C LEU A 206 5.09 5.05 11.26
N PRO A 207 5.51 5.03 12.54
CA PRO A 207 4.70 4.55 13.66
C PRO A 207 3.35 5.25 13.73
N VAL A 208 2.35 4.57 14.29
CA VAL A 208 0.98 5.08 14.37
C VAL A 208 0.37 4.78 15.73
N ALA A 209 -0.38 5.71 16.31
CA ALA A 209 -1.23 5.44 17.47
C ALA A 209 -2.71 5.47 17.06
N SER A 210 -3.48 4.50 17.55
CA SER A 210 -4.92 4.38 17.29
C SER A 210 -5.64 3.80 18.50
N ARG A 211 -6.93 4.13 18.62
CA ARG A 211 -7.84 3.53 19.62
C ARG A 211 -8.83 2.54 19.04
N VAL A 212 -8.75 2.34 17.73
CA VAL A 212 -9.73 1.62 16.93
C VAL A 212 -9.51 0.13 17.09
N VAL A 213 -10.57 -0.58 17.47
CA VAL A 213 -10.61 -2.04 17.58
C VAL A 213 -11.96 -2.55 17.10
N TYR A 214 -11.99 -3.78 16.61
CA TYR A 214 -13.22 -4.46 16.24
C TYR A 214 -13.78 -5.23 17.44
N VAL A 215 -15.02 -4.95 17.81
CA VAL A 215 -15.69 -5.65 18.92
C VAL A 215 -16.59 -6.74 18.34
N GLY A 216 -16.25 -8.01 18.60
CA GLY A 216 -17.09 -9.15 18.25
C GLY A 216 -18.40 -9.21 19.06
N GLY A 217 -19.40 -9.92 18.54
CA GLY A 217 -20.71 -10.10 19.21
C GLY A 217 -21.91 -10.04 18.26
N GLY A 218 -23.12 -9.83 18.79
CA GLY A 218 -24.37 -10.01 18.05
C GLY A 218 -24.56 -9.14 16.79
N VAL A 219 -23.95 -7.95 16.74
CA VAL A 219 -23.95 -7.10 15.52
C VAL A 219 -22.52 -6.88 15.00
N GLY A 220 -21.50 -7.04 15.85
CA GLY A 220 -20.11 -6.72 15.50
C GLY A 220 -19.92 -5.23 15.16
N GLY A 221 -18.70 -4.73 15.29
CA GLY A 221 -18.37 -3.43 14.71
C GLY A 221 -17.20 -2.74 15.36
N TRP A 222 -16.72 -1.71 14.68
CA TRP A 222 -15.61 -0.91 15.16
C TRP A 222 -16.00 0.03 16.29
N ALA A 223 -15.13 0.09 17.31
CA ALA A 223 -15.23 0.95 18.48
C ALA A 223 -13.88 1.58 18.83
N ALA A 224 -13.93 2.67 19.61
CA ALA A 224 -12.76 3.30 20.19
C ALA A 224 -12.63 2.88 21.66
N LEU A 225 -11.64 2.05 22.01
CA LEU A 225 -11.52 1.48 23.37
C LEU A 225 -10.20 1.85 24.06
N PHE A 226 -9.09 1.27 23.60
CA PHE A 226 -7.78 1.43 24.21
C PHE A 226 -6.79 1.91 23.18
N GLU A 227 -5.91 2.83 23.59
CA GLU A 227 -4.86 3.34 22.74
C GLU A 227 -3.76 2.30 22.60
N ALA A 228 -3.42 1.97 21.36
CA ALA A 228 -2.33 1.10 20.98
C ALA A 228 -1.42 1.84 20.01
N THR A 229 -0.11 1.63 20.20
CA THR A 229 0.91 2.08 19.27
C THR A 229 1.24 0.94 18.32
N PHE A 230 1.42 1.24 17.05
CA PHE A 230 1.81 0.33 15.99
C PHE A 230 3.20 0.73 15.51
N ALA A 231 4.02 -0.27 15.19
CA ALA A 231 5.36 -0.02 14.65
C ALA A 231 5.33 0.78 13.35
N SER A 232 4.24 0.66 12.58
CA SER A 232 4.05 1.41 11.34
C SER A 232 2.61 1.49 10.85
N VAL A 233 2.37 2.30 9.80
CA VAL A 233 1.09 2.38 9.08
C VAL A 233 0.70 1.03 8.51
N SER A 234 1.64 0.29 7.92
CA SER A 234 1.34 -1.06 7.41
C SER A 234 1.03 -2.04 8.54
N SER A 235 1.66 -1.93 9.72
CA SER A 235 1.33 -2.75 10.89
C SER A 235 -0.08 -2.46 11.39
N PHE A 236 -0.47 -1.18 11.48
CA PHE A 236 -1.84 -0.78 11.80
C PHE A 236 -2.85 -1.40 10.82
N ALA A 237 -2.61 -1.27 9.51
CA ALA A 237 -3.53 -1.79 8.50
C ALA A 237 -3.71 -3.31 8.59
N LYS A 238 -2.61 -4.05 8.77
CA LYS A 238 -2.65 -5.51 8.92
C LYS A 238 -3.38 -5.92 10.20
N GLU A 239 -3.19 -5.20 11.31
CA GLU A 239 -3.91 -5.50 12.56
C GLU A 239 -5.40 -5.29 12.40
N MET A 240 -5.85 -4.20 11.76
CA MET A 240 -7.28 -3.99 11.54
C MET A 240 -7.90 -5.15 10.74
N ILE A 241 -7.20 -5.66 9.73
CA ILE A 241 -7.66 -6.85 8.98
C ILE A 241 -7.73 -8.08 9.88
N LEU A 242 -6.68 -8.36 10.67
CA LEU A 242 -6.64 -9.53 11.55
C LEU A 242 -7.65 -9.46 12.70
N ASP A 243 -7.80 -8.32 13.36
CA ASP A 243 -8.75 -8.12 14.45
C ASP A 243 -10.18 -8.31 13.94
N HIS A 244 -10.52 -7.72 12.79
CA HIS A 244 -11.80 -8.01 12.13
C HIS A 244 -11.98 -9.51 11.86
N PHE A 245 -10.99 -10.15 11.24
CA PHE A 245 -11.06 -11.57 10.90
C PHE A 245 -11.26 -12.44 12.14
N GLN A 246 -10.46 -12.25 13.18
CA GLN A 246 -10.50 -13.00 14.44
C GLN A 246 -11.87 -12.90 15.12
N GLN A 247 -12.48 -11.72 15.10
CA GLN A 247 -13.74 -11.44 15.79
C GLN A 247 -14.98 -11.83 14.98
N SER A 248 -14.86 -11.87 13.65
CA SER A 248 -15.95 -12.22 12.73
C SER A 248 -15.98 -13.70 12.36
N HIS A 249 -14.86 -14.43 12.53
CA HIS A 249 -14.74 -15.84 12.16
C HIS A 249 -14.54 -16.74 13.38
N PRO A 250 -15.00 -18.01 13.32
CA PRO A 250 -14.66 -19.00 14.33
C PRO A 250 -13.15 -19.22 14.37
N THR A 251 -12.52 -18.71 15.43
CA THR A 251 -11.08 -18.84 15.65
C THR A 251 -10.83 -19.82 16.79
N ASN A 252 -10.00 -20.84 16.53
CA ASN A 252 -9.49 -21.70 17.60
C ASN A 252 -8.19 -21.09 18.10
N ASN A 253 -8.11 -20.80 19.40
CA ASN A 253 -6.89 -20.31 20.02
C ASN A 253 -6.38 -21.28 21.09
N THR A 254 -5.07 -21.26 21.28
CA THR A 254 -4.40 -21.89 22.41
C THR A 254 -3.42 -20.89 22.97
N GLN A 255 -3.18 -20.94 24.28
CA GLN A 255 -2.27 -20.03 24.93
C GLN A 255 -1.30 -20.83 25.80
N ILE A 256 -0.02 -20.48 25.69
CA ILE A 256 1.03 -20.96 26.58
C ILE A 256 1.69 -19.75 27.25
N ARG A 257 2.01 -19.88 28.54
CA ARG A 257 2.81 -18.90 29.27
C ARG A 257 4.25 -19.38 29.31
N LEU A 258 5.14 -18.57 28.77
CA LEU A 258 6.58 -18.84 28.77
C LEU A 258 7.26 -17.85 29.72
N ASN A 259 8.30 -18.31 30.41
CA ASN A 259 9.08 -17.47 31.31
C ASN A 259 10.23 -16.85 30.51
N ARG A 260 10.22 -15.51 30.37
CA ARG A 260 11.23 -14.75 29.64
C ARG A 260 12.62 -14.78 30.30
N ASP A 261 12.70 -15.09 31.59
CA ASP A 261 13.94 -14.96 32.39
C ASP A 261 14.82 -16.23 32.46
N VAL A 262 14.48 -17.29 31.72
CA VAL A 262 15.18 -18.59 31.82
C VAL A 262 15.98 -18.88 30.54
N GLY A 263 17.24 -18.45 30.54
CA GLY A 263 18.22 -18.71 29.47
C GLY A 263 18.32 -17.59 28.43
N ASP A 264 19.23 -17.72 27.46
CA ASP A 264 19.33 -16.86 26.28
C ASP A 264 18.08 -17.05 25.39
N ASP A 265 16.92 -16.56 25.84
CA ASP A 265 15.61 -16.88 25.27
C ASP A 265 15.47 -16.28 23.86
N PRO A 266 15.32 -17.12 22.81
CA PRO A 266 15.12 -16.64 21.45
C PRO A 266 13.89 -15.74 21.28
N LEU A 267 12.89 -15.85 22.17
CA LEU A 267 11.67 -15.02 22.13
C LEU A 267 11.93 -13.57 22.55
N ASP A 268 12.76 -13.35 23.57
CA ASP A 268 13.13 -12.00 23.99
C ASP A 268 13.94 -11.31 22.89
N GLY A 269 14.84 -12.08 22.24
CA GLY A 269 15.55 -11.62 21.04
C GLY A 269 14.62 -11.22 19.90
N LEU A 270 13.48 -11.88 19.70
CA LEU A 270 12.50 -11.53 18.66
C LEU A 270 11.74 -10.24 18.98
N LEU A 271 11.46 -9.95 20.25
CA LEU A 271 10.77 -8.73 20.67
C LEU A 271 11.71 -7.52 20.71
N LEU A 272 13.02 -7.73 20.90
CA LEU A 272 14.04 -6.66 20.90
C LEU A 272 14.59 -6.33 19.50
N GLN A 273 14.29 -7.16 18.50
CA GLN A 273 14.69 -6.89 17.11
C GLN A 273 13.83 -5.79 16.47
N SER A 274 14.29 -5.29 15.32
CA SER A 274 13.47 -4.37 14.52
C SER A 274 12.11 -5.00 14.19
N PRO A 275 11.00 -4.29 14.43
CA PRO A 275 9.65 -4.77 14.10
C PRO A 275 9.45 -4.96 12.59
N HIS A 276 10.30 -4.34 11.77
CA HIS A 276 10.28 -4.43 10.30
C HIS A 276 11.13 -5.58 9.75
N THR A 277 11.89 -6.29 10.59
CA THR A 277 12.69 -7.43 10.15
C THR A 277 11.77 -8.64 9.93
N PRO A 278 11.72 -9.23 8.72
CA PRO A 278 10.94 -10.44 8.49
C PRO A 278 11.42 -11.59 9.37
N VAL A 279 10.49 -12.38 9.90
CA VAL A 279 10.80 -13.57 10.70
C VAL A 279 10.77 -14.80 9.80
N ALA A 280 11.83 -15.61 9.83
CA ALA A 280 11.95 -16.78 8.99
C ALA A 280 10.79 -17.76 9.22
N GLY A 281 10.19 -18.23 8.12
CA GLY A 281 9.03 -19.14 8.16
C GLY A 281 7.68 -18.43 8.37
N CYS A 282 7.66 -17.10 8.51
CA CYS A 282 6.44 -16.31 8.52
C CYS A 282 6.21 -15.69 7.14
N THR A 283 4.96 -15.62 6.72
CA THR A 283 4.55 -14.90 5.51
C THR A 283 4.58 -13.40 5.75
N MET A 284 4.18 -12.97 6.95
CA MET A 284 4.07 -11.56 7.34
C MET A 284 4.33 -11.38 8.83
N THR A 285 4.77 -10.18 9.18
CA THR A 285 4.89 -9.75 10.58
C THR A 285 4.30 -8.37 10.78
N MET A 286 3.74 -8.14 11.95
CA MET A 286 3.37 -6.80 12.42
C MET A 286 3.64 -6.72 13.92
N SER A 287 3.88 -5.50 14.40
CA SER A 287 4.13 -5.25 15.83
C SER A 287 3.22 -4.13 16.31
N MET A 288 2.68 -4.32 17.50
CA MET A 288 1.82 -3.36 18.19
C MET A 288 2.15 -3.32 19.68
N GLY A 289 1.50 -2.42 20.40
CA GLY A 289 1.82 -2.13 21.80
C GLY A 289 3.07 -1.27 21.93
N ASP A 290 3.64 -1.24 23.12
CA ASP A 290 4.83 -0.43 23.43
C ASP A 290 6.12 -1.14 22.99
N GLY A 291 6.06 -1.86 21.86
CA GLY A 291 7.14 -2.71 21.36
C GLY A 291 7.21 -4.10 22.00
N ASP A 292 6.20 -4.48 22.77
CA ASP A 292 6.18 -5.72 23.56
C ASP A 292 5.31 -6.83 22.98
N MET A 293 4.57 -6.55 21.90
CA MET A 293 3.73 -7.52 21.21
C MET A 293 4.11 -7.66 19.73
N ARG A 294 4.22 -8.91 19.28
CA ARG A 294 4.54 -9.22 17.88
C ARG A 294 3.66 -10.31 17.31
N TRP A 295 3.07 -10.04 16.15
CA TRP A 295 2.20 -10.96 15.44
C TRP A 295 2.92 -11.53 14.22
N LEU A 296 2.89 -12.85 14.11
CA LEU A 296 3.60 -13.65 13.11
C LEU A 296 2.60 -14.48 12.32
N VAL A 297 2.32 -14.12 11.07
CA VAL A 297 1.42 -14.87 10.19
C VAL A 297 2.21 -16.02 9.56
N LEU A 298 1.75 -17.26 9.75
CA LEU A 298 2.46 -18.48 9.37
C LEU A 298 2.01 -19.05 8.03
N THR A 299 0.77 -18.76 7.64
CA THR A 299 0.16 -19.26 6.41
C THR A 299 0.20 -18.19 5.32
N ASP A 300 0.23 -18.63 4.07
CA ASP A 300 0.08 -17.78 2.89
C ASP A 300 -1.25 -18.10 2.17
N ASN A 301 -1.48 -17.45 1.04
CA ASN A 301 -2.65 -17.62 0.18
C ASN A 301 -2.80 -19.02 -0.45
N ARG A 302 -1.89 -19.96 -0.19
CA ARG A 302 -2.01 -21.37 -0.61
C ARG A 302 -2.73 -22.21 0.42
N HIS A 303 -2.91 -21.69 1.63
CA HIS A 303 -3.60 -22.37 2.72
C HIS A 303 -5.07 -21.97 2.73
N LEU A 304 -5.94 -22.92 3.06
CA LEU A 304 -7.39 -22.68 3.20
C LEU A 304 -7.77 -22.13 4.57
N PHE A 305 -6.78 -21.83 5.41
CA PHE A 305 -6.94 -21.30 6.75
C PHE A 305 -5.83 -20.29 7.02
N LEU A 306 -6.11 -19.37 7.92
CA LEU A 306 -5.14 -18.42 8.43
C LEU A 306 -4.62 -18.92 9.79
N ALA A 307 -3.31 -19.01 9.96
CA ALA A 307 -2.68 -19.27 11.24
C ALA A 307 -1.65 -18.21 11.56
N TRP A 308 -1.65 -17.76 12.81
CA TRP A 308 -0.72 -16.76 13.31
C TRP A 308 -0.36 -17.04 14.77
N ILE A 309 0.74 -16.46 15.21
CA ILE A 309 1.18 -16.46 16.61
C ILE A 309 1.28 -15.00 17.05
N SER A 310 0.72 -14.69 18.21
CA SER A 310 1.00 -13.45 18.93
C SER A 310 1.93 -13.78 20.11
N ILE A 311 3.03 -13.03 20.21
CA ILE A 311 4.07 -13.15 21.25
C ILE A 311 3.99 -11.92 22.15
#